data_AF-A0A3A4S6V5-F1
#
_entry.id   AF-A0A3A4S6V5-F1
#
_cell.length_a   1.000
_cell.length_b   1.000
_cell.length_c   1.000
_cell.angle_alpha   90.00
_cell.angle_beta   90.00
_cell.angle_gamma   90.00
#
_symmetry.space_group_name_H-M   'P 1'
#
loop_
_entity.id
_entity.type
_entity.pdbx_description
1 polymer ?
#
loop_
_entity_poly.entity_id
_entity_poly.type
_entity_poly.pdbx_seq_one_letter_code
_entity_poly.pdbx_strand_id
1 'polypeptide(L)' 'MGKCIHHPDRETAYLCQKHHYYVCEDCLKCEDPKLYCRFRSRCPIRFIEKSHQDEADALAQPLEKASAEK' A
#
# COMPACT_ATOMS: atom_id res chain seq x y z
N MET A 1 -10.24 -17.36 10.86
CA MET A 1 -10.09 -16.38 9.77
C MET A 1 -11.09 -15.25 9.97
N GLY A 2 -10.73 -14.00 9.67
CA GLY A 2 -11.63 -12.85 9.79
C GLY A 2 -12.41 -12.61 8.51
N LYS A 3 -13.50 -11.84 8.59
CA LYS A 3 -14.29 -11.40 7.42
C LYS A 3 -14.01 -9.93 7.14
N CYS A 4 -13.97 -9.56 5.87
CA CYS A 4 -13.78 -8.16 5.51
C CYS A 4 -14.96 -7.32 6.01
N ILE A 5 -14.67 -6.15 6.61
CA ILE A 5 -15.72 -5.23 7.07
C ILE A 5 -16.61 -4.69 5.94
N HIS A 6 -16.10 -4.63 4.71
CA HIS A 6 -16.83 -4.18 3.53
C HIS A 6 -17.47 -5.33 2.75
N HIS A 7 -16.96 -6.55 2.93
CA HIS A 7 -17.43 -7.73 2.20
C HIS A 7 -17.63 -8.89 3.19
N PRO A 8 -18.85 -9.11 3.69
CA PRO A 8 -19.16 -10.22 4.59
C PRO A 8 -19.07 -11.60 3.91
N ASP A 9 -19.06 -11.61 2.58
CA ASP A 9 -18.92 -12.79 1.72
C ASP A 9 -17.45 -13.20 1.52
N ARG A 10 -16.50 -12.28 1.77
CA ARG A 10 -15.06 -12.56 1.63
C ARG A 10 -14.41 -12.80 2.98
N GLU A 11 -13.83 -13.98 3.12
CA GLU A 11 -12.90 -14.30 4.20
C GLU A 11 -11.48 -13.81 3.86
N THR A 12 -10.79 -13.31 4.86
CA THR A 12 -9.46 -12.68 4.68
C THR A 12 -8.60 -12.90 5.92
N ALA A 13 -7.30 -13.02 5.69
CA ALA A 13 -6.29 -13.06 6.74
C ALA A 13 -5.63 -11.70 6.99
N TYR A 14 -5.96 -10.66 6.22
CA TYR A 14 -5.33 -9.35 6.34
C TYR A 14 -5.98 -8.53 7.45
N LEU A 15 -5.26 -8.39 8.57
CA LEU A 15 -5.63 -7.60 9.74
C LEU A 15 -4.88 -6.27 9.75
N CYS A 16 -5.62 -5.16 9.83
CA CYS A 16 -5.04 -3.86 10.09
C CYS A 16 -4.67 -3.74 11.56
N GLN A 17 -3.38 -3.73 11.91
CA GLN A 17 -2.94 -3.60 13.32
C GLN A 17 -3.23 -2.22 13.95
N LYS A 18 -3.45 -1.17 13.15
CA LYS A 18 -3.83 0.17 13.66
C LYS A 18 -5.24 0.17 14.25
N HIS A 19 -6.18 -0.45 13.52
CA HIS A 19 -7.61 -0.38 13.79
C HIS A 19 -8.22 -1.73 14.21
N HIS A 20 -7.43 -2.80 14.19
CA HIS A 20 -7.82 -4.18 14.49
C HIS A 20 -9.05 -4.72 13.73
N TYR A 21 -9.26 -4.26 12.49
CA TYR A 21 -10.27 -4.83 11.58
C TYR A 21 -9.64 -5.67 10.47
N TYR A 22 -10.44 -6.58 9.92
CA TYR A 22 -10.08 -7.40 8.77
C TYR A 22 -10.54 -6.74 7.46
N VAL A 23 -9.67 -6.76 6.44
CA VAL A 23 -9.95 -6.25 5.09
C VAL A 23 -9.52 -7.24 4.04
N CYS A 24 -10.24 -7.32 2.91
CA CYS A 24 -9.80 -8.11 1.76
C CYS A 24 -8.73 -7.36 0.96
N GLU A 25 -8.06 -8.03 0.03
CA GLU A 25 -7.03 -7.45 -0.87
C GLU A 25 -7.51 -6.22 -1.65
N ASP A 26 -8.80 -6.18 -1.99
CA ASP A 26 -9.41 -5.07 -2.72
C ASP A 26 -9.62 -3.83 -1.82
N CYS A 27 -10.05 -4.06 -0.58
CA CYS A 27 -10.20 -3.02 0.44
C CYS A 27 -8.91 -2.72 1.20
N LEU A 28 -7.77 -3.26 0.75
CA LEU A 28 -6.49 -3.21 1.45
C LEU A 28 -5.81 -1.86 1.23
N LYS A 29 -6.50 -0.79 1.59
CA LYS A 29 -6.08 0.60 1.45
C LYS A 29 -6.01 1.26 2.82
N CYS A 30 -4.93 2.00 3.08
CA CYS A 30 -4.81 2.73 4.32
C CYS A 30 -5.75 3.95 4.26
N GLU A 31 -6.64 4.09 5.24
CA GLU A 31 -7.53 5.26 5.37
C GLU A 31 -6.74 6.54 5.67
N ASP A 32 -5.69 6.43 6.49
CA ASP A 32 -4.85 7.57 6.89
C ASP A 32 -3.40 7.40 6.41
N PRO A 33 -3.11 7.45 5.10
CA PRO A 33 -1.75 7.28 4.59
C PRO A 33 -0.82 8.44 4.98
N LYS A 34 -1.39 9.59 5.39
CA LYS A 34 -0.68 10.80 5.82
C LYS A 34 -0.42 10.83 7.34
N LEU A 35 -1.07 9.97 8.12
CA LEU A 35 -0.87 9.91 9.57
C LEU A 35 0.22 8.89 9.91
N TYR A 36 1.10 9.23 10.85
CA TYR A 36 2.14 8.30 11.28
C TYR A 36 1.52 7.05 11.92
N CYS A 37 1.77 5.89 11.32
CA CYS A 37 1.38 4.59 11.84
C CYS A 37 2.63 3.81 12.25
N ARG A 38 2.80 3.51 13.54
CA ARG A 38 3.91 2.67 14.06
C ARG A 38 3.95 1.28 13.40
N PHE A 39 2.77 0.83 12.95
CA PHE A 39 2.45 -0.32 12.09
C PHE A 39 3.21 -0.40 10.76
N ARG A 40 3.63 0.75 10.21
CA ARG A 40 3.84 0.90 8.76
C ARG A 40 4.95 0.01 8.21
N SER A 41 6.02 -0.20 8.96
CA SER A 41 7.14 -1.07 8.56
C SER A 41 6.77 -2.55 8.44
N ARG A 42 5.70 -2.99 9.12
CA ARG A 42 5.21 -4.38 9.10
C ARG A 42 3.79 -4.51 8.52
N CYS A 43 3.27 -3.42 7.94
CA CYS A 43 1.92 -3.39 7.42
C CYS A 43 1.91 -3.95 5.98
N PRO A 44 1.19 -5.06 5.72
CA PRO A 44 1.11 -5.63 4.37
C PRO A 44 0.50 -4.63 3.36
N ILE A 45 -0.39 -3.74 3.81
CA ILE A 45 -0.98 -2.68 2.98
C ILE A 45 0.07 -1.76 2.37
N ARG A 46 1.03 -1.30 3.17
CA ARG A 46 2.09 -0.42 2.67
C ARG A 46 3.04 -1.16 1.73
N PHE A 47 3.27 -2.44 1.98
CA PHE A 47 4.12 -3.25 1.11
C PHE A 47 3.52 -3.36 -0.29
N ILE A 48 2.22 -3.70 -0.37
CA ILE A 48 1.50 -3.82 -1.63
C ILE A 48 1.38 -2.46 -2.35
N GLU A 49 1.09 -1.39 -1.60
CA GLU A 49 1.02 -0.02 -2.14
C GLU A 49 2.39 0.46 -2.68
N LYS A 50 3.49 0.15 -1.97
CA LYS A 50 4.86 0.52 -2.37
C LYS A 50 5.30 -0.25 -3.63
N SER A 51 4.98 -1.54 -3.75
CA SER A 51 5.30 -2.35 -4.93
C SER A 51 4.68 -1.79 -6.21
N HIS A 52 3.47 -1.23 -6.14
CA HIS A 52 2.82 -0.61 -7.29
C HIS A 52 3.42 0.76 -7.67
N GLN A 53 4.11 1.39 -6.73
CA GLN A 53 4.72 2.71 -6.91
C GLN A 53 6.17 2.61 -7.43
N ASP A 54 6.88 1.52 -7.10
CA ASP A 54 8.21 1.20 -7.62
C ASP A 54 8.15 0.86 -9.12
N GLU A 55 7.14 0.10 -9.56
CA GLU A 55 6.91 -0.18 -10.99
C GLU A 55 6.51 1.08 -11.78
N ALA A 56 5.78 2.01 -11.15
CA ALA A 56 5.42 3.28 -11.77
C ALA A 56 6.62 4.25 -11.86
N ASP A 57 7.55 4.18 -10.90
CA ASP A 57 8.81 4.93 -10.92
C ASP A 57 9.82 4.32 -11.91
N ALA A 58 9.85 2.99 -12.04
CA ALA A 58 10.66 2.30 -13.04
C ALA A 58 10.19 2.56 -14.49
N LEU A 59 8.89 2.83 -14.69
CA LEU A 59 8.34 3.30 -15.97
C LEU A 59 8.44 4.82 -16.16
N ALA A 60 8.75 5.59 -15.11
CA ALA A 60 9.13 7.00 -15.21
C ALA A 60 10.63 7.12 -15.54
N GLN A 61 10.97 6.70 -16.76
CA GLN A 61 12.32 6.82 -17.29
C GLN A 61 12.77 8.30 -17.30
N PRO A 62 14.04 8.59 -16.91
CA PRO A 62 14.53 9.95 -16.70
C PRO A 62 14.76 10.70 -18.01
N LEU A 63 13.96 11.72 -18.32
CA LEU A 63 14.26 12.70 -19.38
C LEU A 63 15.11 13.87 -18.85
N GLU A 64 16.21 13.60 -18.15
CA GLU A 64 17.18 14.65 -17.76
C GLU A 64 18.62 14.14 -17.84
N LYS A 65 19.05 13.75 -19.04
CA LYS A 65 20.48 13.67 -19.38
C LYS A 65 20.72 14.32 -20.75
N ALA A 66 20.53 15.63 -20.84
CA ALA A 66 21.07 16.43 -21.95
C ALA A 66 21.21 17.89 -21.51
N SER A 67 22.36 18.22 -20.91
CA SER A 67 23.10 19.47 -21.12
C SER A 67 24.12 19.65 -19.99
N ALA A 68 25.14 18.80 -19.99
CA ALA A 68 26.44 19.15 -19.45
C ALA A 68 27.37 19.27 -20.68
N GLU A 69 27.38 20.44 -21.30
CA GLU A 69 28.40 20.85 -22.27
C GLU A 69 28.31 22.37 -22.46
N LYS A 70 28.98 23.12 -21.57
CA LYS A 70 29.76 24.29 -21.96
C LYS A 70 30.79 24.68 -20.89
#